data_AF-A0A523THL5-F1
#
_entry.id   AF-A0A523THL5-F1
#
_cell.length_a   1.000
_cell.length_b   1.000
_cell.length_c   1.000
_cell.angle_alpha   90.00
_cell.angle_beta   90.00
_cell.angle_gamma   90.00
#
_symmetry.space_group_name_H-M   'P 1'
#
loop_
_entity.id
_entity.type
_entity.pdbx_description
1 polymer ?
#
loop_
_entity_poly.entity_id
_entity_poly.type
_entity_poly.pdbx_seq_one_letter_code
_entity_poly.pdbx_strand_id
1 'polypeptide(L)'
;MVDEMIKLLESGVGENITKAAKALSEKAKDVVELPKDRLKKILQMLNDALDKPNVDDGEVRLALDTITNEMILKYDIIIPEKQAISYEWFVAWLDDQ
;
A
#
# COMPACT_ATOMS: atom_id res chain seq x y z
N MET A 1 -6.28 -15.14 1.77
CA MET A 1 -7.03 -13.87 1.77
C MET A 1 -6.17 -12.70 1.27
N VAL A 2 -5.08 -12.29 1.93
CA VAL A 2 -4.23 -11.18 1.41
C VAL A 2 -3.59 -11.52 0.06
N ASP A 3 -3.17 -12.77 -0.15
CA ASP A 3 -2.64 -13.25 -1.44
C ASP A 3 -3.63 -13.10 -2.60
N GLU A 4 -4.93 -13.22 -2.34
CA GLU A 4 -5.97 -13.07 -3.36
C GLU A 4 -6.11 -11.59 -3.75
N MET A 5 -5.97 -10.67 -2.79
CA MET A 5 -6.00 -9.23 -3.07
C MET A 5 -4.79 -8.80 -3.90
N ILE A 6 -3.62 -9.37 -3.63
CA ILE A 6 -2.42 -9.14 -4.43
C ILE A 6 -2.64 -9.61 -5.87
N LYS A 7 -3.23 -10.80 -6.08
CA LYS A 7 -3.58 -11.29 -7.42
C LYS A 7 -4.57 -10.37 -8.13
N LEU A 8 -5.54 -9.80 -7.41
CA LEU A 8 -6.47 -8.83 -7.97
C LEU A 8 -5.77 -7.53 -8.40
N LEU A 9 -4.82 -7.02 -7.61
CA LEU A 9 -3.97 -5.90 -8.01
C LEU A 9 -3.14 -6.25 -9.27
N GLU A 10 -2.60 -7.47 -9.34
CA GLU A 10 -1.78 -7.94 -10.46
C GLU A 10 -2.59 -8.08 -11.75
N SER A 11 -3.91 -8.28 -11.66
CA SER A 11 -4.79 -8.37 -12.84
C SER A 11 -4.81 -7.08 -13.67
N GLY A 12 -4.48 -5.94 -13.06
CA GLY A 12 -4.44 -4.65 -13.75
C GLY A 12 -5.80 -4.08 -14.15
N VAL A 13 -6.90 -4.78 -13.85
CA VAL A 13 -8.28 -4.34 -14.15
C VAL A 13 -8.73 -3.33 -13.09
N GLY A 14 -9.12 -2.12 -13.50
CA GLY A 14 -9.42 -1.01 -12.59
C GLY A 14 -10.40 -1.36 -11.46
N GLU A 15 -11.53 -2.00 -11.78
CA GLU A 15 -12.52 -2.44 -10.79
C GLU A 15 -11.96 -3.45 -9.79
N ASN A 16 -11.09 -4.37 -10.24
CA ASN A 16 -10.45 -5.35 -9.37
C ASN A 16 -9.44 -4.69 -8.44
N ILE A 17 -8.70 -3.70 -8.95
CA ILE A 17 -7.77 -2.91 -8.15
C ILE A 17 -8.52 -2.15 -7.06
N THR A 18 -9.62 -1.46 -7.38
CA THR A 18 -10.43 -0.75 -6.39
C THR A 18 -10.92 -1.69 -5.28
N LYS A 19 -11.44 -2.87 -5.65
CA LYS A 19 -11.88 -3.88 -4.67
C LYS A 19 -10.71 -4.39 -3.82
N ALA A 20 -9.56 -4.61 -4.44
CA ALA A 20 -8.36 -5.07 -3.74
C ALA A 20 -7.84 -4.00 -2.76
N ALA A 21 -7.76 -2.74 -3.19
CA ALA A 21 -7.33 -1.62 -2.36
C ALA A 21 -8.19 -1.50 -1.10
N LYS A 22 -9.51 -1.52 -1.26
CA LYS A 22 -10.44 -1.51 -0.13
C LYS A 22 -10.25 -2.69 0.83
N ALA A 23 -10.12 -3.89 0.29
CA ALA A 23 -9.91 -5.08 1.13
C ALA A 23 -8.55 -5.05 1.84
N LEU A 24 -7.52 -4.46 1.22
CA LEU A 24 -6.20 -4.27 1.81
C LEU A 24 -6.22 -3.21 2.92
N SER A 25 -6.98 -2.12 2.77
CA SER A 25 -7.13 -1.11 3.84
C SER A 25 -7.82 -1.70 5.06
N GLU A 26 -8.89 -2.49 4.88
CA GLU A 26 -9.58 -3.18 5.97
C GLU A 26 -8.69 -4.22 6.68
N LYS A 27 -7.68 -4.75 5.97
CA LYS A 27 -6.74 -5.75 6.47
C LYS A 27 -5.33 -5.20 6.65
N ALA A 28 -5.17 -3.89 6.81
CA ALA A 28 -3.85 -3.25 6.84
C ALA A 28 -2.91 -3.87 7.90
N LYS A 29 -3.44 -4.24 9.07
CA LYS A 29 -2.69 -4.95 10.12
C LYS A 29 -2.11 -6.28 9.64
N ASP A 30 -2.91 -7.10 8.96
CA ASP A 30 -2.45 -8.37 8.39
C ASP A 30 -1.44 -8.13 7.25
N VAL A 31 -1.64 -7.05 6.49
CA VAL A 31 -0.76 -6.66 5.38
C VAL A 31 0.63 -6.28 5.90
N VAL A 32 0.73 -5.52 7.00
CA VAL A 32 2.01 -5.15 7.63
C VAL A 32 2.71 -6.30 8.37
N GLU A 33 2.06 -7.45 8.53
CA GLU A 33 2.72 -8.71 8.95
C GLU A 33 3.45 -9.41 7.79
N LEU A 34 3.23 -9.00 6.54
CA LEU A 34 3.89 -9.63 5.41
C LEU A 34 5.40 -9.33 5.37
N PRO A 35 6.19 -10.21 4.72
CA PRO A 35 7.58 -9.92 4.39
C PRO A 35 7.73 -8.57 3.68
N LYS A 36 8.84 -7.86 3.96
CA LYS A 36 9.12 -6.50 3.46
C LYS A 36 9.04 -6.39 1.94
N ASP A 37 9.53 -7.40 1.22
CA ASP A 37 9.48 -7.50 -0.24
C ASP A 37 8.03 -7.50 -0.76
N ARG A 38 7.13 -8.18 -0.05
CA ARG A 38 5.71 -8.22 -0.38
C ARG A 38 5.02 -6.90 -0.05
N LEU A 39 5.34 -6.30 1.10
CA LEU A 39 4.83 -4.99 1.50
C LEU A 39 5.22 -3.91 0.48
N LYS A 40 6.50 -3.88 0.12
CA LYS A 40 7.03 -3.01 -0.93
C LYS A 40 6.26 -3.17 -2.23
N LYS A 41 6.08 -4.42 -2.68
CA LYS A 41 5.34 -4.72 -3.90
C LYS A 41 3.90 -4.20 -3.83
N ILE A 42 3.19 -4.39 -2.72
CA ILE A 42 1.82 -3.88 -2.54
C ILE A 42 1.78 -2.35 -2.63
N LEU A 43 2.67 -1.65 -1.91
CA LEU A 43 2.72 -0.19 -1.93
C LEU A 43 3.01 0.34 -3.33
N GLN A 44 3.95 -0.27 -4.05
CA GLN A 44 4.25 0.09 -5.45
C GLN A 44 3.04 -0.13 -6.35
N MET A 45 2.39 -1.29 -6.26
CA MET A 45 1.22 -1.60 -7.09
C MET A 45 0.02 -0.69 -6.83
N LEU A 46 -0.19 -0.29 -5.57
CA LEU A 46 -1.20 0.70 -5.22
C LEU A 46 -0.83 2.09 -5.74
N ASN A 47 0.44 2.51 -5.60
CA ASN A 47 0.89 3.79 -6.13
C ASN A 47 0.74 3.86 -7.66
N ASP A 48 1.16 2.81 -8.38
CA ASP A 48 1.01 2.69 -9.84
C ASP A 48 -0.47 2.64 -10.28
N ALA A 49 -1.36 2.22 -9.39
CA ALA A 49 -2.78 2.16 -9.68
C ALA A 49 -3.46 3.54 -9.70
N LEU A 50 -2.88 4.55 -9.06
CA LEU A 50 -3.38 5.93 -9.09
C LEU A 50 -3.37 6.53 -10.50
N ASP A 51 -2.52 6.02 -11.40
CA ASP A 51 -2.46 6.47 -12.79
C ASP A 51 -3.31 5.61 -13.75
N LYS A 52 -4.03 4.59 -13.24
CA LYS A 52 -4.79 3.65 -14.08
C LYS A 52 -6.23 4.11 -14.32
N PRO A 53 -6.73 4.01 -15.56
CA PRO A 53 -8.12 4.35 -15.85
C PRO A 53 -9.08 3.35 -15.19
N ASN A 54 -10.25 3.84 -14.78
CA ASN A 54 -11.31 3.07 -14.10
C ASN A 54 -10.90 2.49 -12.73
N VAL A 55 -9.92 3.10 -12.07
CA VAL A 55 -9.59 2.91 -10.66
C VAL A 55 -10.25 4.04 -9.85
N ASP A 56 -10.68 3.72 -8.63
CA ASP A 56 -11.11 4.74 -7.67
C ASP A 56 -9.88 5.19 -6.85
N ASP A 57 -9.33 6.34 -7.21
CA ASP A 57 -8.17 6.93 -6.54
C ASP A 57 -8.41 7.11 -5.03
N GLY A 58 -9.65 7.33 -4.60
CA GLY A 58 -9.99 7.50 -3.19
C GLY A 58 -9.73 6.24 -2.38
N GLU A 59 -10.17 5.09 -2.89
CA GLU A 59 -9.96 3.79 -2.24
C GLU A 59 -8.47 3.39 -2.26
N VAL A 60 -7.75 3.70 -3.34
CA VAL A 60 -6.31 3.42 -3.45
C VAL A 60 -5.51 4.28 -2.47
N ARG A 61 -5.78 5.58 -2.39
CA ARG A 61 -5.13 6.48 -1.43
C ARG A 61 -5.44 6.07 0.01
N LEU A 62 -6.69 5.72 0.30
CA LEU A 62 -7.07 5.21 1.62
C LEU A 62 -6.27 3.96 1.99
N ALA A 63 -6.09 3.02 1.05
CA ALA A 63 -5.28 1.83 1.28
C ALA A 63 -3.82 2.15 1.56
N LEU A 64 -3.22 3.03 0.75
CA LEU A 64 -1.84 3.49 0.96
C LEU A 64 -1.66 4.16 2.32
N ASP A 65 -2.56 5.08 2.69
CA ASP A 65 -2.51 5.79 3.96
C ASP A 65 -2.71 4.86 5.16
N THR A 66 -3.65 3.91 5.05
CA THR A 66 -3.92 2.96 6.16
C THR A 66 -2.74 2.02 6.35
N ILE A 67 -2.17 1.48 5.27
CA ILE A 67 -1.02 0.56 5.36
C ILE A 67 0.21 1.31 5.89
N THR A 68 0.51 2.50 5.37
CA THR A 68 1.66 3.29 5.83
C THR A 68 1.53 3.71 7.29
N ASN A 69 0.33 4.10 7.75
CA ASN A 69 0.06 4.36 9.17
C ASN A 69 0.29 3.14 10.05
N GLU A 70 -0.21 1.96 9.65
CA GLU A 70 0.05 0.72 10.40
C GLU A 70 1.54 0.35 10.41
N MET A 71 2.28 0.63 9.32
CA MET A 71 3.74 0.45 9.29
C MET A 71 4.45 1.38 10.26
N ILE A 72 4.08 2.68 10.28
CA ILE A 72 4.67 3.65 11.22
C ILE A 72 4.52 3.14 12.65
N LEU A 73 3.31 2.69 13.01
CA LEU A 73 3.01 2.19 14.35
C LEU A 73 3.78 0.90 14.67
N LYS A 74 3.88 -0.03 13.71
CA LYS A 74 4.51 -1.33 13.92
C LYS A 74 6.03 -1.25 14.03
N TYR A 75 6.65 -0.45 13.17
CA TYR A 75 8.11 -0.36 13.08
C TYR A 75 8.68 0.84 13.85
N ASP A 76 7.84 1.56 14.60
CA ASP A 76 8.21 2.77 15.36
C ASP A 76 8.95 3.78 14.47
N ILE A 77 8.42 4.02 13.27
CA ILE A 77 9.06 4.86 12.26
C ILE A 77 8.95 6.32 12.71
N ILE A 78 10.08 6.93 13.02
CA ILE A 78 10.15 8.35 13.35
C ILE A 78 10.14 9.14 12.05
N ILE A 79 8.98 9.76 11.75
CA ILE A 79 8.83 10.67 10.63
C ILE A 79 9.46 12.03 10.98
N PRO A 80 10.43 12.53 10.20
CA PRO A 80 10.97 13.88 10.40
C PRO A 80 9.93 14.95 10.03
N GLU A 81 9.66 15.90 10.93
CA GLU A 81 8.67 17.01 10.76
C GLU A 81 8.84 17.87 9.49
N LYS A 82 9.98 17.76 8.79
CA LYS A 82 10.32 18.56 7.61
C LYS A 82 10.24 17.80 6.29
N GLN A 83 9.91 16.52 6.30
CA GLN A 83 9.77 15.73 5.07
C GLN A 83 8.31 15.64 4.65
N ALA A 84 8.03 16.00 3.39
CA ALA A 84 6.82 15.55 2.74
C ALA A 84 6.94 14.03 2.59
N ILE A 85 6.20 13.29 3.42
CA ILE A 85 6.17 11.84 3.34
C ILE A 85 5.44 11.50 2.05
N SER A 86 6.15 10.88 1.12
CA SER A 86 5.55 10.28 -0.07
C SER A 86 5.54 8.75 0.07
N TYR A 87 4.68 8.08 -0.68
CA TYR A 87 4.68 6.63 -0.74
C TYR A 87 6.02 6.10 -1.30
N GLU A 88 6.67 6.87 -2.18
CA GLU A 88 8.01 6.57 -2.69
C GLU A 88 9.07 6.57 -1.58
N TRP A 89 8.95 7.49 -0.60
CA TRP A 89 9.83 7.50 0.57
C TRP A 89 9.65 6.24 1.42
N PHE A 90 8.42 5.79 1.65
CA PHE A 90 8.15 4.54 2.38
C PHE A 90 8.72 3.31 1.67
N VAL A 91 8.60 3.28 0.35
CA VAL A 91 9.18 2.22 -0.48
C VAL A 91 10.71 2.21 -0.38
N ALA A 92 11.35 3.38 -0.39
CA ALA A 92 12.80 3.49 -0.21
C ALA A 92 13.24 3.13 1.22
N TRP A 93 12.49 3.56 2.24
CA TRP A 93 12.75 3.20 3.63
C TRP A 93 12.71 1.68 3.84
N LEU A 94 11.80 0.96 3.17
CA LEU A 94 11.76 -0.50 3.21
C LEU A 94 13.01 -1.17 2.63
N ASP A 95 13.73 -0.54 1.70
CA ASP A 95 14.97 -1.08 1.11
C ASP A 95 16.19 -0.87 2.01
N ASP A 96 16.20 0.18 2.83
CA ASP A 96 17.31 0.54 3.71
C ASP A 96 17.34 -0.27 5.03
N GLN A 97 16.30 -1.07 5.31
CA GLN A 97 16.11 -1.85 6.54
C GLN A 97 16.43 -3.34 6.37
#